data_AF-A0AA46AX83-F1
#
_entry.id   AF-A0AA46AX83-F1
#
_cell.length_a   1.000
_cell.length_b   1.000
_cell.length_c   1.000
_cell.angle_alpha   90.00
_cell.angle_beta   90.00
_cell.angle_gamma   90.00
#
_symmetry.space_group_name_H-M   'P 1'
#
loop_
_entity.id
_entity.type
_entity.pdbx_description
1 polymer ?
#
loop_
_entity_poly.entity_id
_entity_poly.type
_entity_poly.pdbx_seq_one_letter_code
_entity_poly.pdbx_strand_id
1 'polypeptide(L)'
;MAKPNGLSEQVRCLFEDRKKESLTPHRVFELMGVAGVTKTAERNSVRDVLTWLVRCGYLIKTGHRATAAYHYSGQGMRFQKASADELRERRIERGRAYRAAHGAQPRELRIDKMTINRARVDLRADLMPARAWGKEKLGQQEAETVEQFEARGGQVQRLPASWEQAA
;
A
#
# COMPACT_ATOMS: atom_id res chain seq x y z
N MET A 1 5.09 -14.41 -11.00
CA MET A 1 5.94 -15.62 -10.94
C MET A 1 5.08 -16.73 -10.40
N ALA A 2 4.79 -17.72 -11.25
CA ALA A 2 3.93 -18.84 -10.92
C ALA A 2 4.50 -19.63 -9.73
N LYS A 3 3.60 -20.24 -8.95
CA LYS A 3 3.95 -21.14 -7.85
C LYS A 3 4.90 -22.25 -8.35
N PRO A 4 5.71 -22.85 -7.47
CA PRO A 4 6.45 -24.06 -7.79
C PRO A 4 5.50 -25.11 -8.37
N ASN A 5 5.57 -25.33 -9.69
CA ASN A 5 4.90 -26.44 -10.36
C ASN A 5 5.41 -27.75 -9.74
N GLY A 6 4.62 -28.83 -9.77
CA GLY A 6 5.01 -30.15 -9.22
C GLY A 6 6.40 -30.64 -9.65
N LEU A 7 6.88 -30.19 -10.81
CA LEU A 7 8.24 -30.41 -11.31
C LEU A 7 9.33 -29.97 -10.32
N SER A 8 9.15 -28.83 -9.65
CA SER A 8 10.12 -28.31 -8.68
C SER A 8 10.15 -29.12 -7.38
N GLU A 9 9.05 -29.77 -7.01
CA GLU A 9 9.03 -30.70 -5.88
C GLU A 9 9.77 -31.99 -6.24
N GLN A 10 9.52 -32.52 -7.43
CA GLN A 10 10.23 -33.71 -7.94
C GLN A 10 11.74 -33.51 -8.01
N VAL A 11 12.19 -32.36 -8.54
CA VAL A 11 13.62 -32.02 -8.58
C VAL A 11 14.18 -31.90 -7.15
N ARG A 12 13.43 -31.31 -6.21
CA ARG A 12 13.87 -31.23 -4.80
C ARG A 12 14.02 -32.62 -4.18
N CYS A 13 13.02 -33.50 -4.29
CA CYS A 13 13.09 -34.87 -3.79
C CYS A 13 14.32 -35.61 -4.34
N LEU A 14 14.60 -35.45 -5.64
CA LEU A 14 15.75 -36.06 -6.29
C LEU A 14 17.10 -35.65 -5.67
N PHE A 15 17.25 -34.38 -5.29
CA PHE A 15 18.44 -33.88 -4.60
C PHE A 15 18.43 -34.16 -3.09
N GLU A 16 17.25 -34.32 -2.46
CA GLU A 16 17.14 -34.73 -1.05
C GLU A 16 17.53 -36.19 -0.84
N ASP A 17 17.21 -37.07 -1.79
CA ASP A 17 17.66 -38.46 -1.79
C ASP A 17 19.18 -38.56 -2.00
N ARG A 18 19.76 -37.58 -2.71
CA ARG A 18 21.16 -37.57 -3.15
C ARG A 18 21.95 -36.38 -2.62
N LYS A 19 21.76 -36.03 -1.35
CA LYS A 19 22.36 -34.83 -0.72
C LYS A 19 23.89 -34.74 -0.83
N LYS A 20 24.58 -35.88 -0.95
CA LYS A 20 26.05 -35.96 -1.00
C LYS A 20 26.62 -35.98 -2.43
N GLU A 21 25.78 -36.11 -3.44
CA GLU A 21 26.22 -36.25 -4.83
C GLU A 21 26.13 -34.93 -5.59
N SER A 22 27.10 -34.70 -6.48
CA SER A 22 27.05 -33.64 -7.46
C SER A 22 26.46 -34.20 -8.76
N LEU A 23 25.33 -33.66 -9.21
CA LEU A 23 24.63 -34.11 -10.40
C LEU A 23 24.87 -33.18 -11.58
N THR A 24 25.22 -33.74 -12.72
CA THR A 24 25.30 -33.00 -14.00
C THR A 24 23.90 -32.81 -14.58
N PRO A 25 23.67 -31.79 -15.43
CA PRO A 25 22.36 -31.58 -16.07
C PRO A 25 21.87 -32.81 -16.82
N HIS A 26 22.77 -33.52 -17.52
CA HIS A 26 22.44 -34.76 -18.22
C HIS A 26 21.92 -35.82 -17.27
N ARG A 27 22.58 -36.02 -16.13
CA ARG A 27 22.15 -37.00 -15.14
C ARG A 27 20.79 -36.64 -14.52
N VAL A 28 20.53 -35.35 -14.30
CA VAL A 28 19.21 -34.88 -13.84
C VAL A 28 18.13 -35.19 -14.88
N PHE A 29 18.39 -34.99 -16.17
CA PHE A 29 17.43 -35.33 -17.23
C PHE A 29 17.16 -36.82 -17.35
N GLU A 30 18.17 -37.67 -17.16
CA GLU A 30 18.01 -39.12 -17.13
C GLU A 30 17.11 -39.56 -15.97
N LEU A 31 17.42 -39.09 -14.76
CA LEU A 31 16.68 -39.45 -13.55
C LEU A 31 15.22 -38.96 -13.59
N MET A 32 14.95 -37.84 -14.26
CA MET A 32 13.61 -37.31 -14.46
C MET A 32 12.88 -37.94 -15.67
N GLY A 33 13.52 -38.82 -16.44
CA GLY A 33 12.93 -39.44 -17.64
C GLY A 33 12.73 -38.46 -18.81
N VAL A 34 13.49 -37.37 -18.85
CA VAL A 34 13.41 -36.27 -19.83
C VAL A 34 14.62 -36.25 -20.78
N ALA A 35 15.43 -37.31 -20.80
CA ALA A 35 16.59 -37.40 -21.68
C ALA A 35 16.24 -37.50 -23.18
N GLY A 36 14.98 -37.81 -23.53
CA GLY A 36 14.53 -37.98 -24.90
C GLY A 36 14.65 -36.73 -25.78
N VAL A 37 15.01 -36.91 -27.05
CA VAL A 37 15.25 -35.83 -28.02
C VAL A 37 14.00 -34.97 -28.27
N THR A 38 12.82 -35.56 -28.18
CA THR A 38 11.51 -34.90 -28.38
C THR A 38 11.09 -34.04 -27.19
N LYS A 39 11.68 -34.23 -26.00
CA LYS A 39 11.27 -33.59 -24.75
C LYS A 39 11.99 -32.26 -24.49
N THR A 40 12.18 -31.45 -25.52
CA THR A 40 12.96 -30.19 -25.41
C THR A 40 12.28 -29.17 -24.50
N ALA A 41 10.95 -29.05 -24.54
CA ALA A 41 10.20 -28.16 -23.66
C ALA A 41 10.36 -28.55 -22.18
N GLU A 42 10.22 -29.84 -21.87
CA GLU A 42 10.39 -30.37 -20.51
C GLU A 42 11.82 -30.17 -20.00
N ARG A 43 12.85 -30.39 -20.85
CA ARG A 43 14.26 -30.11 -20.49
C ARG A 43 14.49 -28.64 -20.16
N ASN A 44 13.86 -27.73 -20.89
CA ASN A 44 13.95 -26.30 -20.60
C ASN A 44 13.26 -25.96 -19.28
N SER A 45 12.07 -26.50 -19.01
CA SER A 45 11.39 -26.34 -17.72
C SER A 45 12.24 -26.84 -16.55
N VAL A 46 12.93 -27.98 -16.70
CA VAL A 46 13.86 -28.49 -15.67
C VAL A 46 15.05 -27.55 -15.50
N ARG A 47 15.61 -26.99 -16.58
CA ARG A 47 16.71 -25.99 -16.48
C ARG A 47 16.28 -24.72 -15.76
N ASP A 48 15.05 -24.25 -16.02
CA ASP A 48 14.51 -23.07 -15.35
C ASP A 48 14.33 -23.33 -13.86
N VAL A 49 13.83 -24.51 -13.49
CA VAL A 49 13.73 -24.95 -12.08
C VAL A 49 15.11 -25.04 -11.42
N LEU A 50 16.11 -25.64 -12.06
CA LEU A 50 17.48 -25.70 -11.52
C LEU A 50 18.04 -24.30 -11.30
N THR A 51 17.86 -23.40 -12.27
CA THR A 51 18.30 -22.00 -12.17
C THR A 51 17.61 -21.28 -11.02
N TRP A 52 16.31 -21.49 -10.86
CA TRP A 52 15.53 -20.94 -9.76
C TRP A 52 15.99 -21.49 -8.39
N LEU A 53 16.23 -22.80 -8.28
CA LEU A 53 16.73 -23.44 -7.05
C LEU A 53 18.12 -22.92 -6.65
N VAL A 54 19.00 -22.69 -7.63
CA VAL A 54 20.30 -22.04 -7.39
C VAL A 54 20.11 -20.60 -6.91
N ARG A 55 19.23 -19.83 -7.57
CA ARG A 55 18.93 -18.44 -7.18
C ARG A 55 18.29 -18.36 -5.78
N CYS A 56 17.53 -19.38 -5.35
CA CYS A 56 17.00 -19.52 -4.00
C CYS A 56 18.05 -19.96 -2.96
N GLY A 57 19.27 -20.30 -3.38
CA GLY A 57 20.34 -20.79 -2.50
C GLY A 57 20.18 -22.25 -2.07
N TYR A 58 19.27 -23.01 -2.67
CA TYR A 58 19.04 -24.43 -2.36
C TYR A 58 20.08 -25.34 -3.01
N LEU A 59 20.47 -25.01 -4.24
CA LEU A 59 21.53 -25.69 -4.97
C LEU A 59 22.71 -24.74 -5.14
N ILE A 60 23.91 -25.31 -5.13
CA ILE A 60 25.12 -24.62 -5.58
C ILE A 60 25.45 -25.19 -6.95
N LYS A 61 25.69 -24.29 -7.91
CA LYS A 61 26.14 -24.64 -9.25
C LYS A 61 27.64 -24.41 -9.34
N THR A 62 28.37 -25.46 -9.68
CA THR A 62 29.79 -25.39 -10.01
C THR A 62 29.96 -25.62 -11.52
N GLY A 63 30.96 -24.99 -12.13
CA GLY A 63 31.24 -25.14 -13.56
C GLY A 63 30.27 -24.40 -14.51
N HIS A 64 30.44 -24.65 -15.81
CA HIS A 64 29.72 -23.92 -16.87
C HIS A 64 29.22 -24.87 -17.97
N ARG A 65 28.01 -24.61 -18.50
CA ARG A 65 27.36 -25.41 -19.56
C ARG A 65 27.40 -26.93 -19.30
N ALA A 66 28.16 -27.69 -20.09
CA ALA A 66 28.18 -29.15 -20.08
C ALA A 66 28.91 -29.72 -18.85
N THR A 67 29.85 -28.97 -18.29
CA THR A 67 30.56 -29.33 -17.04
C THR A 67 29.88 -28.75 -15.81
N ALA A 68 28.68 -28.19 -15.95
CA ALA A 68 27.93 -27.72 -14.81
C ALA A 68 27.59 -28.92 -13.90
N ALA A 69 27.85 -28.78 -12.61
CA ALA A 69 27.41 -29.73 -11.60
C ALA A 69 26.58 -28.97 -10.55
N TYR A 70 25.51 -29.62 -10.09
CA TYR A 70 24.64 -29.09 -9.06
C TYR A 70 24.79 -29.96 -7.83
N HIS A 71 25.01 -29.34 -6.69
CA HIS A 71 25.02 -30.05 -5.41
C HIS A 71 24.11 -29.34 -4.42
N TYR A 72 23.61 -30.12 -3.47
CA TYR A 72 22.79 -29.59 -2.39
C TYR A 72 23.63 -28.64 -1.53
N SER A 73 23.08 -27.45 -1.22
CA SER A 73 23.83 -26.43 -0.46
C SER A 73 23.84 -26.69 1.05
N GLY A 74 22.97 -27.57 1.56
CA GLY A 74 22.74 -27.72 2.99
C GLY A 74 21.96 -26.57 3.63
N GLN A 75 21.68 -25.50 2.89
CA GLN A 75 20.88 -24.37 3.35
C GLN A 75 19.43 -24.50 2.87
N GLY A 76 18.48 -24.14 3.74
CA GLY A 76 17.08 -24.02 3.38
C GLY A 76 16.86 -22.98 2.27
N MET A 77 15.73 -23.09 1.55
CA MET A 77 15.39 -22.13 0.50
C MET A 77 15.23 -20.73 1.07
N ARG A 78 15.99 -19.76 0.54
CA ARG A 78 15.79 -18.36 0.89
C ARG A 78 14.57 -17.82 0.15
N PHE A 79 13.72 -17.08 0.86
CA PHE A 79 12.62 -16.36 0.23
C PHE A 79 13.19 -15.32 -0.74
N GLN A 80 12.96 -15.52 -2.05
CA GLN A 80 13.36 -14.53 -3.04
C GLN A 80 12.43 -13.33 -2.94
N LYS A 81 12.95 -12.26 -2.33
CA LYS A 81 12.38 -10.93 -2.53
C LYS A 81 12.59 -10.57 -4.01
N ALA A 82 11.51 -10.21 -4.71
CA ALA A 82 11.58 -9.78 -6.10
C ALA A 82 12.65 -8.69 -6.26
N SER A 83 13.46 -8.77 -7.31
CA SER A 83 14.50 -7.77 -7.54
C SER A 83 13.89 -6.39 -7.79
N ALA A 84 14.66 -5.32 -7.58
CA ALA A 84 14.18 -3.96 -7.81
C ALA A 84 13.68 -3.77 -9.26
N ASP A 85 14.35 -4.41 -10.22
CA ASP A 85 13.99 -4.38 -11.64
C ASP A 85 12.68 -5.14 -11.91
N GLU A 86 12.50 -6.34 -11.34
CA GLU A 86 11.26 -7.11 -11.46
C GLU A 86 10.06 -6.36 -10.85
N LEU A 87 10.27 -5.64 -9.75
CA LEU A 87 9.25 -4.78 -9.15
C LEU A 87 8.92 -3.57 -10.04
N ARG A 88 9.93 -2.99 -10.70
CA ARG A 88 9.76 -1.88 -11.65
C ARG A 88 8.97 -2.33 -12.88
N GLU A 89 9.30 -3.47 -13.45
CA GLU A 89 8.58 -4.06 -14.58
C GLU A 89 7.13 -4.36 -14.23
N ARG A 90 6.87 -4.99 -13.07
CA ARG A 90 5.50 -5.20 -12.58
C ARG A 90 4.73 -3.92 -12.40
N ARG A 91 5.38 -2.84 -11.96
CA ARG A 91 4.74 -1.52 -11.81
C ARG A 91 4.35 -0.95 -13.18
N ILE A 92 5.22 -1.09 -14.17
CA ILE A 92 4.96 -0.66 -15.55
C ILE A 92 3.82 -1.47 -16.16
N GLU A 93 3.88 -2.79 -16.02
CA GLU A 93 2.86 -3.71 -16.53
C GLU A 93 1.50 -3.46 -15.88
N ARG A 94 1.45 -3.32 -14.54
CA ARG A 94 0.22 -2.94 -13.82
C ARG A 94 -0.29 -1.58 -14.27
N GLY A 95 0.59 -0.62 -14.53
CA GLY A 95 0.21 0.69 -15.09
C GLY A 95 -0.37 0.59 -16.50
N ARG A 96 0.18 -0.30 -17.35
CA ARG A 96 -0.36 -0.58 -18.69
C ARG A 96 -1.73 -1.26 -18.60
N ALA A 97 -1.87 -2.28 -17.75
CA ALA A 97 -3.14 -2.98 -17.53
C ALA A 97 -4.21 -2.04 -16.98
N TYR A 98 -3.87 -1.19 -16.01
CA TYR A 98 -4.79 -0.19 -15.47
C TYR A 98 -5.24 0.81 -16.55
N ARG A 99 -4.32 1.30 -17.38
CA ARG A 99 -4.67 2.18 -18.51
C ARG A 99 -5.48 1.46 -19.58
N ALA A 100 -5.23 0.19 -19.85
CA ALA A 100 -6.05 -0.58 -20.78
C ALA A 100 -7.48 -0.78 -20.24
N ALA A 101 -7.62 -1.02 -18.94
CA ALA A 101 -8.91 -1.22 -18.29
C ALA A 101 -9.71 0.08 -18.05
N HIS A 102 -9.02 1.20 -17.81
CA HIS A 102 -9.65 2.47 -17.38
C HIS A 102 -9.38 3.67 -18.30
N GLY A 103 -8.55 3.53 -19.33
CA GLY A 103 -8.14 4.63 -20.21
C GLY A 103 -9.21 5.10 -21.18
N ALA A 104 -10.27 4.32 -21.38
CA ALA A 104 -11.39 4.68 -22.26
C ALA A 104 -12.55 5.35 -21.52
N GLN A 105 -12.52 5.46 -20.18
CA GLN A 105 -13.61 6.14 -19.48
C GLN A 105 -13.39 7.65 -19.52
N PRO A 106 -14.35 8.44 -20.05
CA PRO A 106 -14.29 9.88 -19.95
C PRO A 106 -14.21 10.22 -18.47
N ARG A 107 -13.12 10.86 -18.09
CA ARG A 107 -12.85 11.24 -16.71
C ARG A 107 -13.91 12.26 -16.35
N GLU A 108 -14.97 11.84 -15.66
CA GLU A 108 -15.95 12.78 -15.09
C GLU A 108 -15.14 13.86 -14.37
N LEU A 109 -15.38 15.12 -14.76
CA LEU A 109 -14.75 16.26 -14.12
C LEU A 109 -15.00 16.09 -12.62
N ARG A 110 -13.92 15.89 -11.85
CA ARG A 110 -14.03 15.83 -10.40
C ARG A 110 -14.62 17.16 -9.96
N ILE A 111 -15.92 17.18 -9.70
CA ILE A 111 -16.59 18.30 -9.08
C ILE A 111 -15.86 18.49 -7.75
N ASP A 112 -15.13 19.59 -7.66
CA ASP A 112 -14.27 19.85 -6.54
C ASP A 112 -15.13 19.90 -5.27
N LYS A 113 -14.85 19.03 -4.29
CA LYS A 113 -15.67 18.93 -3.07
C LYS A 113 -15.69 20.27 -2.30
N MET A 114 -14.74 21.16 -2.59
CA MET A 114 -14.68 22.52 -2.08
C MET A 114 -15.87 23.40 -2.53
N THR A 115 -16.38 23.28 -3.76
CA THR A 115 -17.47 24.14 -4.23
C THR A 115 -18.81 23.79 -3.59
N ILE A 116 -19.09 22.50 -3.41
CA ILE A 116 -20.31 22.02 -2.72
C ILE A 116 -20.32 22.48 -1.25
N ASN A 117 -19.15 22.49 -0.60
CA ASN A 117 -19.05 22.92 0.80
C ASN A 117 -19.17 24.44 0.97
N ARG A 118 -18.64 25.25 0.04
CA ARG A 118 -18.82 26.73 0.07
C ARG A 118 -20.29 27.11 0.00
N ALA A 119 -21.04 26.56 -0.96
CA ALA A 119 -22.47 26.85 -1.11
C ALA A 119 -23.30 26.50 0.14
N ARG A 120 -22.95 25.42 0.86
CA ARG A 120 -23.64 25.05 2.12
C ARG A 120 -23.23 25.91 3.32
N VAL A 121 -22.05 26.52 3.30
CA VAL A 121 -21.59 27.43 4.35
C VAL A 121 -22.27 28.77 4.21
N ASP A 122 -22.36 29.31 2.99
CA ASP A 122 -23.03 30.59 2.72
C ASP A 122 -24.51 30.53 3.12
N LEU A 123 -25.23 29.47 2.70
CA LEU A 123 -26.62 29.21 3.09
C LEU A 123 -26.83 29.09 4.61
N ARG A 124 -25.82 28.66 5.37
CA ARG A 124 -25.91 28.56 6.84
C ARG A 124 -25.62 29.88 7.53
N ALA A 125 -24.77 30.73 6.95
CA ALA A 125 -24.48 32.06 7.48
C ALA A 125 -25.75 32.93 7.48
N ASP A 126 -26.55 32.85 6.41
CA ASP A 126 -27.81 33.60 6.27
C ASP A 126 -28.90 33.13 7.24
N LEU A 127 -28.80 31.91 7.74
CA LEU A 127 -29.74 31.31 8.71
C LEU A 127 -29.29 31.47 10.16
N MET A 128 -28.15 32.14 10.43
CA MET A 128 -27.71 32.34 11.80
C MET A 128 -28.54 33.44 12.48
N PRO A 129 -29.10 33.20 13.68
CA PRO A 129 -29.76 34.24 14.44
C PRO A 129 -28.79 35.36 14.80
N ALA A 130 -29.27 36.61 14.77
CA ALA A 130 -28.48 37.79 15.13
C ALA A 130 -27.86 37.59 16.54
N ARG A 131 -26.56 37.89 16.66
CA ARG A 131 -25.84 37.70 17.93
C ARG A 131 -26.40 38.62 19.00
N ALA A 132 -26.52 38.10 20.22
CA ALA A 132 -26.87 38.91 21.37
C ALA A 132 -25.84 40.04 21.59
N TRP A 133 -26.33 41.21 21.98
CA TRP A 133 -25.55 42.41 22.26
C TRP A 133 -24.34 42.09 23.17
N GLY A 134 -23.15 42.60 22.81
CA GLY A 134 -21.92 42.45 23.61
C GLY A 134 -21.05 41.22 23.30
N LYS A 135 -21.35 40.44 22.25
CA LYS A 135 -20.54 39.26 21.83
C LYS A 135 -19.92 39.41 20.43
N GLU A 136 -19.49 40.61 20.07
CA GLU A 136 -18.76 40.85 18.83
C GLU A 136 -17.24 40.66 19.02
N LYS A 137 -16.60 40.09 18.00
CA LYS A 137 -15.21 39.62 18.05
C LYS A 137 -14.18 40.75 17.91
N LEU A 138 -14.63 41.99 17.75
CA LEU A 138 -13.84 43.19 17.49
C LEU A 138 -14.22 44.29 18.49
N GLY A 139 -13.82 44.08 19.74
CA GLY A 139 -13.91 45.10 20.79
C GLY A 139 -15.23 45.06 21.55
N GLN A 140 -15.12 44.82 22.86
CA GLN A 140 -16.11 45.34 23.78
C GLN A 140 -16.21 46.85 23.52
N GLN A 141 -17.35 47.35 23.07
CA GLN A 141 -17.67 48.75 23.33
C GLN A 141 -17.50 48.96 24.84
N GLU A 142 -16.81 50.03 25.22
CA GLU A 142 -16.65 50.39 26.62
C GLU A 142 -18.04 50.37 27.27
N ALA A 143 -18.17 49.63 28.37
CA ALA A 143 -19.45 49.47 29.02
C ALA A 143 -19.97 50.87 29.42
N GLU A 144 -21.16 51.24 28.93
CA GLU A 144 -21.80 52.50 29.29
C GLU A 144 -21.92 52.57 30.83
N THR A 145 -21.58 53.73 31.40
CA THR A 145 -21.81 53.96 32.83
C THR A 145 -23.30 54.06 33.10
N VAL A 146 -23.70 53.81 34.36
CA VAL A 146 -25.10 53.93 34.80
C VAL A 146 -25.67 55.30 34.45
N GLU A 147 -24.88 56.36 34.63
CA GLU A 147 -25.24 57.74 34.30
C GLU A 147 -25.48 57.95 32.80
N GLN A 148 -24.65 57.35 31.95
CA GLN A 148 -24.83 57.41 30.49
C GLN A 148 -26.09 56.66 30.04
N PHE A 149 -26.39 55.54 30.68
CA PHE A 149 -27.58 54.75 30.41
C PHE A 149 -28.88 55.47 30.82
N GLU A 150 -28.88 56.13 31.99
CA GLU A 150 -30.00 56.96 32.46
C GLU A 150 -30.20 58.20 31.58
N ALA A 151 -29.12 58.85 31.14
CA ALA A 151 -29.18 60.01 30.22
C ALA A 151 -29.79 59.66 28.85
N ARG A 152 -29.68 58.39 28.42
CA ARG A 152 -30.34 57.87 27.21
C ARG A 152 -31.83 57.51 27.43
N GLY A 153 -32.36 57.73 28.64
CA GLY A 153 -33.72 57.40 29.04
C GLY A 153 -33.90 55.96 29.53
N GLY A 154 -32.80 55.26 29.83
CA GLY A 154 -32.86 53.94 30.46
C GLY A 154 -33.28 54.04 31.93
N GLN A 155 -33.99 53.03 32.43
CA GLN A 155 -34.36 52.94 33.84
C GLN A 155 -33.50 51.88 34.54
N VAL A 156 -32.87 52.26 35.65
CA VAL A 156 -32.02 51.37 36.45
C VAL A 156 -32.81 50.88 37.66
N GLN A 157 -32.86 49.57 37.86
CA GLN A 157 -33.46 48.95 39.04
C GLN A 157 -32.37 48.26 39.87
N ARG A 158 -32.16 48.72 41.11
CA ARG A 158 -31.26 48.06 42.05
C ARG A 158 -31.99 46.90 42.73
N LEU A 159 -31.52 45.68 42.48
CA LEU A 159 -31.94 44.51 43.23
C LEU A 159 -30.93 44.30 44.37
N PRO A 160 -31.34 44.39 45.65
CA PRO A 160 -30.43 44.15 46.75
C PRO A 160 -29.95 42.70 46.74
N ALA A 161 -28.64 42.51 46.93
CA ALA A 161 -28.07 41.18 47.05
C ALA A 161 -28.48 40.54 48.40
N SER A 162 -28.50 39.21 48.47
CA SER A 162 -28.96 38.48 49.66
C SER A 162 -28.16 38.78 50.93
N TRP A 163 -26.91 39.24 50.81
CA TRP A 163 -26.06 39.66 51.94
C TRP A 163 -26.26 41.12 52.37
N GLU A 164 -26.86 41.98 51.54
CA GLU A 164 -27.24 43.35 51.92
C GLU A 164 -28.55 43.36 52.73
N GLN A 165 -29.34 42.29 52.66
CA GLN A 165 -30.61 42.13 53.39
C GLN A 165 -30.44 41.57 54.81
N ALA A 166 -29.25 41.05 55.15
CA ALA A 166 -28.98 40.36 56.41
C ALA A 166 -28.13 41.21 57.41
N ALA A 167 -28.02 42.52 57.18
CA ALA A 167 -27.32 43.49 58.02
C ALA A 167 -28.29 44.43 58.72
#